data_AF-A0A2S3ZLF3-F1
#
_entry.id   AF-A0A2S3ZLF3-F1
#
_cell.length_a   1.000
_cell.length_b   1.000
_cell.length_c   1.000
_cell.angle_alpha   90.00
_cell.angle_beta   90.00
_cell.angle_gamma   90.00
#
_symmetry.space_group_name_H-M   'P 1'
#
loop_
_entity.id
_entity.type
_entity.pdbx_description
1 polymer ?
#
loop_
_entity_poly.entity_id
_entity_poly.type
_entity_poly.pdbx_seq_one_letter_code
_entity_poly.pdbx_strand_id
1 'polypeptide(L)' 'MATGSPVVLTPEAVHAKTGVAVQTLSNWRVLRNKGTKPAPGPKPFKIGRMVRYFEADVDAWIEEQAKAS' A
#
# COMPACT_ATOMS: atom_id res chain seq x y z
N MET A 1 -8.19 -8.75 -23.99
CA MET A 1 -8.74 -7.92 -22.88
C MET A 1 -7.54 -7.33 -22.14
N ALA A 2 -7.57 -6.04 -21.80
CA ALA A 2 -6.42 -5.16 -21.58
C ALA A 2 -5.22 -5.78 -20.83
N THR A 3 -4.11 -6.00 -21.54
CA THR A 3 -2.78 -6.18 -20.93
C THR A 3 -2.18 -4.79 -20.70
N GLY A 4 -2.76 -4.04 -19.77
CA GLY A 4 -2.10 -2.86 -19.21
C GLY A 4 -1.02 -3.33 -18.26
N SER A 5 0.21 -2.85 -18.41
CA SER A 5 1.26 -3.12 -17.42
C SER A 5 0.79 -2.69 -16.03
N PRO A 6 1.10 -3.47 -14.97
CA PRO A 6 0.65 -3.14 -13.63
C PRO A 6 1.16 -1.76 -13.22
N VAL A 7 0.25 -0.88 -12.79
CA VAL A 7 0.60 0.46 -12.30
C VAL A 7 1.21 0.33 -10.91
N VAL A 8 2.41 0.90 -10.76
CA VAL A 8 3.20 0.82 -9.54
C VAL A 8 3.37 2.21 -8.94
N LEU A 9 2.94 2.37 -7.69
CA LEU A 9 2.96 3.62 -6.94
C LEU A 9 4.18 3.70 -6.00
N THR A 10 4.69 4.92 -5.83
CA THR A 10 5.62 5.26 -4.77
C THR A 10 4.87 5.48 -3.45
N PRO A 11 5.55 5.46 -2.29
CA PRO A 11 4.92 5.85 -1.02
C PRO A 11 4.30 7.25 -1.06
N GLU A 12 4.91 8.21 -1.76
CA GLU A 12 4.41 9.58 -1.94
C GLU A 12 3.13 9.60 -2.80
N ALA A 13 3.06 8.78 -3.85
CA ALA A 13 1.85 8.64 -4.65
C ALA A 13 0.71 7.98 -3.85
N VAL A 14 1.02 6.99 -3.01
CA VAL A 14 0.03 6.41 -2.08
C VAL A 14 -0.44 7.46 -1.08
N HIS A 15 0.45 8.31 -0.56
CA HIS A 15 0.08 9.43 0.29
C HIS A 15 -0.87 10.40 -0.43
N ALA A 16 -0.54 10.80 -1.67
CA ALA A 16 -1.41 11.67 -2.45
C ALA A 16 -2.80 11.06 -2.71
N LYS A 17 -2.88 9.74 -2.91
CA LYS A 17 -4.14 9.02 -3.18
C LYS A 17 -4.99 8.80 -1.93
N THR A 18 -4.37 8.48 -0.79
CA THR A 18 -5.06 8.01 0.42
C THR A 18 -5.09 9.04 1.54
N GLY A 19 -4.28 10.10 1.48
CA GLY A 19 -4.03 11.03 2.58
C GLY A 19 -3.15 10.46 3.71
N VAL A 20 -2.82 9.16 3.70
CA VAL A 20 -2.00 8.54 4.75
C VAL A 20 -0.56 9.05 4.64
N ALA A 21 0.00 9.55 5.73
CA ALA A 21 1.37 10.04 5.75
C ALA A 21 2.39 8.94 5.36
N VAL A 22 3.40 9.29 4.57
CA VAL A 22 4.46 8.35 4.14
C VAL A 22 5.17 7.69 5.33
N GLN A 23 5.37 8.43 6.41
CA GLN A 23 5.95 7.89 7.65
C GLN A 23 5.07 6.79 8.26
N THR A 24 3.75 6.95 8.22
CA THR A 24 2.78 5.95 8.68
C THR A 24 2.85 4.69 7.83
N LEU A 25 2.89 4.83 6.50
CA LEU A 25 3.08 3.70 5.57
C LEU A 25 4.38 2.93 5.86
N SER A 26 5.46 3.65 6.16
CA SER A 26 6.75 3.05 6.54
C SER A 26 6.65 2.28 7.86
N ASN A 27 5.98 2.84 8.87
CA ASN A 27 5.78 2.18 10.17
C ASN A 27 4.94 0.90 10.01
N TRP A 28 3.83 0.97 9.27
CA TRP A 28 2.98 -0.19 8.98
C TRP A 28 3.73 -1.32 8.28
N ARG A 29 4.63 -0.99 7.35
CA ARG A 29 5.52 -1.98 6.74
C ARG A 29 6.43 -2.65 7.77
N VAL A 30 6.97 -1.90 8.74
CA VAL A 30 7.79 -2.46 9.83
C VAL A 30 6.95 -3.41 10.68
N LEU A 31 5.73 -3.01 11.06
CA LEU A 31 4.81 -3.86 11.83
C LEU A 31 4.44 -5.14 11.08
N ARG A 32 4.17 -5.05 9.77
CA ARG A 32 3.94 -6.21 8.91
C ARG A 32 5.13 -7.16 8.89
N ASN A 33 6.36 -6.63 8.77
CA ASN A 33 7.58 -7.46 8.79
C ASN A 33 7.82 -8.12 10.15
N LYS A 34 7.31 -7.51 11.24
CA LYS A 34 7.32 -8.11 12.58
C LYS A 34 6.22 -9.14 12.80
N GLY A 35 5.37 -9.39 11.79
CA GLY A 35 4.32 -10.40 11.85
C GLY A 35 3.03 -9.95 12.55
N THR A 36 2.83 -8.64 12.80
CA THR A 36 1.60 -8.12 13.39
C THR A 36 0.39 -8.43 12.50
N LYS A 37 -0.66 -9.03 13.08
CA LYS A 37 -1.94 -9.33 12.40
C LYS A 37 -3.13 -8.75 13.19
N PRO A 38 -4.11 -8.12 12.51
CA PRO A 38 -4.11 -7.80 11.08
C PRO A 38 -3.02 -6.79 10.73
N ALA A 39 -2.36 -6.99 9.58
CA ALA A 39 -1.29 -6.10 9.14
C ALA A 39 -1.92 -4.79 8.61
N PRO A 40 -1.59 -3.63 9.18
CA PRO A 40 -2.21 -2.38 8.77
C PRO A 40 -1.76 -1.94 7.37
N GLY A 41 -2.68 -1.31 6.64
CA GLY A 41 -2.41 -0.63 5.37
C GLY A 41 -2.28 -1.51 4.13
N PRO A 42 -2.12 -0.86 2.96
CA PRO A 42 -2.02 -1.54 1.67
C PRO A 42 -0.74 -2.37 1.59
N LYS A 43 -0.75 -3.43 0.77
CA LYS A 43 0.35 -4.39 0.66
C LYS A 43 1.58 -3.75 -0.01
N PRO A 44 2.72 -3.62 0.68
CA PRO A 44 3.95 -3.15 0.06
C PRO A 44 4.70 -4.31 -0.60
N PHE A 45 5.48 -4.00 -1.64
CA PHE A 45 6.50 -4.89 -2.18
C PHE A 45 7.81 -4.13 -2.40
N LYS A 46 8.92 -4.87 -2.55
CA LYS A 46 10.24 -4.30 -2.74
C LYS A 46 10.72 -4.54 -4.17
N ILE A 47 11.28 -3.49 -4.78
CA ILE A 47 12.07 -3.57 -6.01
C ILE A 47 13.49 -3.11 -5.64
N GLY A 48 14.37 -4.06 -5.34
CA GLY A 48 15.68 -3.77 -4.75
C GLY A 48 15.55 -3.05 -3.40
N ARG A 49 16.07 -1.82 -3.31
CA ARG A 49 15.96 -0.97 -2.11
C ARG A 49 14.69 -0.12 -2.08
N MET A 50 13.96 -0.03 -3.19
CA MET A 50 12.76 0.80 -3.29
C MET A 50 11.54 0.05 -2.78
N VAL A 51 10.70 0.74 -2.02
CA VAL A 51 9.39 0.22 -1.62
C VAL A 51 8.34 0.79 -2.55
N ARG A 52 7.48 -0.10 -3.03
CA ARG A 52 6.46 0.17 -4.03
C ARG A 52 5.14 -0.49 -3.62
N TYR A 53 4.07 -0.02 -4.23
CA TYR A 53 2.72 -0.52 -4.03
C TYR A 53 2.08 -0.73 -5.39
N PHE A 54 1.36 -1.84 -5.56
CA PHE A 54 0.51 -1.95 -6.74
C PHE A 54 -0.70 -1.06 -6.51
N GLU A 55 -1.09 -0.32 -7.53
CA GLU A 55 -2.29 0.52 -7.44
C GLU A 55 -3.52 -0.31 -7.04
N ALA A 56 -3.67 -1.50 -7.63
CA ALA A 56 -4.76 -2.42 -7.30
C ALA A 56 -4.79 -2.84 -5.81
N ASP A 57 -3.63 -3.05 -5.19
CA ASP A 57 -3.55 -3.40 -3.76
C ASP A 57 -3.91 -2.20 -2.86
N VAL A 58 -3.63 -0.97 -3.32
CA VAL A 58 -4.01 0.26 -2.62
C VAL A 58 -5.51 0.46 -2.72
N ASP A 59 -6.09 0.27 -3.91
CA ASP A 59 -7.51 0.44 -4.16
C ASP A 59 -8.35 -0.60 -3.40
N ALA A 60 -7.93 -1.87 -3.43
CA ALA A 60 -8.56 -2.92 -2.64
C ALA A 60 -8.55 -2.58 -1.14
N TRP A 61 -7.45 -2.04 -0.61
CA TRP A 61 -7.37 -1.63 0.78
C TRP A 61 -8.32 -0.45 1.10
N ILE A 62 -8.42 0.54 0.21
CA ILE A 62 -9.37 1.65 0.37
C ILE A 62 -10.80 1.12 0.42
N GLU A 63 -11.18 0.19 -0.47
CA GLU A 63 -12.50 -0.43 -0.47
C GLU A 63 -12.76 -1.23 0.82
N GLU A 64 -11.78 -1.94 1.34
CA GLU A 64 -11.88 -2.63 2.63
C GLU A 64 -12.14 -1.65 3.78
N GLN A 65 -11.43 -0.51 3.82
CA GLN A 65 -11.66 0.51 4.84
C GLN A 65 -13.05 1.16 4.69
N ALA A 66 -13.50 1.40 3.47
CA ALA A 66 -14.83 1.97 3.22
C ALA A 66 -15.98 1.04 3.66
N LYS A 67 -15.80 -0.28 3.56
CA LYS A 67 -16.79 -1.28 4.03
C LYS A 67 -16.79 -1.47 5.55
N ALA A 68 -15.70 -1.10 6.21
CA ALA A 68 -15.54 -1.22 7.66
C ALA A 68 -15.98 0.04 8.42
N SER A 69 -16.36 1.11 7.72
CA SER A 69 -16.95 2.33 8.27
C SER A 69 -18.47 2.30 8.23
#